data_AF-A0A949P3D2-F1
#
_entry.id   AF-A0A949P3D2-F1
#
_cell.length_a   1.000
_cell.length_b   1.000
_cell.length_c   1.000
_cell.angle_alpha   90.00
_cell.angle_beta   90.00
_cell.angle_gamma   90.00
#
_symmetry.space_group_name_H-M   'P 1'
#
loop_
_entity.id
_entity.type
_entity.pdbx_description
1 polymer ?
#
loop_
_entity_poly.entity_id
_entity_poly.type
_entity_poly.pdbx_seq_one_letter_code
_entity_poly.pdbx_strand_id
1 'polypeptide(L)'
;MKYIAFVLIFMSSSLWAAGLPLNKGLIESFYTVAEKISSLESKYPKVFAESEKLSSVGDEKTIKFMEASKAYPDIKNILSSSEFSDLDAFFDVSSRLMGSLYSAQIKKMPAGMDINSMFQLQEKSIANMEKTSGVPASVISEMKESLSKAKAQRKHMEIASRKASEADKKFILDNMAWVMTMIPDLGGHDEE
;
A
#
# COMPACT_ATOMS: atom_id res chain seq x y z
N MET A 1 -4.48 61.82 -7.42
CA MET A 1 -3.19 61.11 -7.61
C MET A 1 -3.02 60.19 -6.40
N LYS A 2 -2.60 58.94 -6.45
CA LYS A 2 -2.19 57.97 -7.48
C LYS A 2 -2.21 56.62 -6.73
N TYR A 3 -2.85 55.62 -7.30
CA TYR A 3 -2.79 54.22 -6.85
C TYR A 3 -1.33 53.73 -6.82
N ILE A 4 -0.90 53.10 -5.73
CA ILE A 4 0.27 52.21 -5.66
C ILE A 4 -0.14 51.03 -4.75
N ALA A 5 -0.77 50.03 -5.35
CA ALA A 5 -0.18 48.73 -5.66
C ALA A 5 -0.10 47.78 -4.44
N PHE A 6 -1.26 47.33 -3.97
CA PHE A 6 -1.38 46.06 -3.23
C PHE A 6 -1.55 44.95 -4.28
N VAL A 7 -0.45 44.60 -4.93
CA VAL A 7 -0.40 43.62 -6.01
C VAL A 7 0.66 42.58 -5.66
N LEU A 8 0.17 41.35 -5.48
CA LEU A 8 0.84 40.06 -5.71
C LEU A 8 2.04 39.70 -4.82
N ILE A 9 1.75 38.95 -3.77
CA ILE A 9 2.38 37.64 -3.59
C ILE A 9 1.27 36.62 -3.25
N PHE A 10 0.40 36.36 -4.23
CA PHE A 10 -0.23 35.04 -4.36
C PHE A 10 0.91 34.11 -4.81
N MET A 11 1.68 33.57 -3.86
CA MET A 11 2.62 32.50 -4.18
C MET A 11 1.80 31.28 -4.59
N SER A 12 1.68 31.15 -5.92
CA SER A 12 1.73 29.88 -6.64
C SER A 12 0.79 28.78 -6.13
N SER A 13 -0.48 28.92 -6.45
CA SER A 13 -1.43 27.78 -6.58
C SER A 13 -1.06 26.79 -7.70
N SER A 14 0.13 26.94 -8.32
CA SER A 14 0.68 26.11 -9.39
C SER A 14 1.76 25.11 -8.93
N LEU A 15 2.03 24.98 -7.63
CA LEU A 15 2.87 23.88 -7.07
C LEU A 15 2.06 22.62 -6.69
N TRP A 16 0.74 22.64 -6.84
CA TRP A 16 -0.18 21.55 -6.46
C TRP A 16 -0.27 20.44 -7.51
N ALA A 17 0.73 20.28 -8.36
CA ALA A 17 0.79 19.20 -9.36
C ALA A 17 1.45 17.91 -8.81
N ALA A 18 2.05 17.96 -7.62
CA ALA A 18 2.38 16.78 -6.83
C ALA A 18 1.45 16.79 -5.61
N GLY A 19 0.70 15.71 -5.40
CA GLY A 19 -0.13 15.57 -4.19
C GLY A 19 0.67 15.91 -2.95
N LEU A 20 0.02 16.54 -1.96
CA LEU A 20 0.67 16.95 -0.71
C LEU A 20 1.48 15.78 -0.12
N PRO A 21 2.72 16.01 0.37
CA PRO A 21 3.51 14.98 1.02
C PRO A 21 2.73 14.27 2.14
N LEU A 22 3.03 12.99 2.36
CA LEU A 22 2.49 12.24 3.48
C LEU A 22 2.77 13.00 4.76
N ASN A 23 1.73 13.08 5.59
CA ASN A 23 1.75 13.71 6.89
C ASN A 23 0.79 12.96 7.82
N LYS A 24 0.78 13.31 9.10
CA LYS A 24 -0.05 12.60 10.08
C LYS A 24 -1.54 12.64 9.75
N GLY A 25 -2.07 13.83 9.47
CA GLY A 25 -3.50 14.00 9.16
C GLY A 25 -3.94 13.20 7.94
N LEU A 26 -3.15 13.21 6.86
CA LEU A 26 -3.48 12.45 5.65
C LEU A 26 -3.48 10.93 5.90
N ILE A 27 -2.56 10.42 6.71
CA ILE A 27 -2.48 8.99 7.06
C ILE A 27 -3.62 8.60 8.02
N GLU A 28 -3.91 9.42 9.03
CA GLU A 28 -5.02 9.20 9.96
C GLU A 28 -6.36 9.16 9.22
N SER A 29 -6.56 10.09 8.29
CA SER A 29 -7.72 10.14 7.41
C SER A 29 -7.79 8.93 6.49
N PHE A 30 -6.66 8.51 5.91
CA PHE A 30 -6.57 7.28 5.12
C PHE A 30 -7.04 6.06 5.91
N TYR A 31 -6.53 5.84 7.13
CA TYR A 31 -6.94 4.70 7.95
C TYR A 31 -8.40 4.78 8.39
N THR A 32 -8.89 5.97 8.73
CA THR A 32 -10.31 6.18 9.07
C THR A 32 -11.23 5.83 7.89
N VAL A 33 -10.86 6.24 6.67
CA VAL A 33 -11.61 5.93 5.46
C VAL A 33 -11.49 4.44 5.11
N ALA A 34 -10.30 3.85 5.25
CA ALA A 34 -10.07 2.43 5.02
C ALA A 34 -10.93 1.56 5.94
N GLU A 35 -11.02 1.90 7.23
CA GLU A 35 -11.87 1.21 8.20
C GLU A 35 -13.36 1.30 7.82
N LYS A 36 -13.83 2.49 7.46
CA LYS A 36 -15.21 2.68 6.98
C LYS A 36 -15.50 1.87 5.71
N ILE A 37 -14.57 1.84 4.76
CA ILE A 37 -14.72 1.03 3.54
C ILE A 37 -14.72 -0.46 3.89
N SER A 38 -13.82 -0.92 4.76
CA SER A 38 -13.75 -2.33 5.21
C SER A 38 -15.04 -2.76 5.92
N SER A 39 -15.69 -1.87 6.69
CA SER A 39 -16.97 -2.18 7.33
C SER A 39 -18.10 -2.54 6.34
N LEU A 40 -17.97 -2.12 5.07
CA LEU A 40 -18.91 -2.48 4.01
C LEU A 40 -18.78 -3.94 3.55
N GLU A 41 -17.73 -4.67 3.95
CA GLU A 41 -17.52 -6.06 3.58
C GLU A 41 -18.67 -6.96 4.02
N SER A 42 -19.19 -6.74 5.23
CA SER A 42 -20.38 -7.44 5.75
C SER A 42 -21.61 -7.29 4.84
N LYS A 43 -21.76 -6.12 4.20
CA LYS A 43 -22.87 -5.77 3.30
C LYS A 43 -22.63 -6.24 1.86
N TYR A 44 -21.38 -6.27 1.41
CA TYR A 44 -21.01 -6.61 0.04
C TYR A 44 -19.91 -7.68 -0.05
N PRO A 45 -20.05 -8.84 0.60
CA PRO A 45 -18.95 -9.81 0.77
C PRO A 45 -18.38 -10.31 -0.56
N LYS A 46 -19.22 -10.44 -1.59
CA LYS A 46 -18.78 -10.86 -2.94
C LYS A 46 -17.90 -9.82 -3.62
N VAL A 47 -18.18 -8.53 -3.44
CA VAL A 47 -17.40 -7.45 -4.05
C VAL A 47 -15.99 -7.46 -3.48
N PHE A 48 -15.88 -7.53 -2.15
CA PHE A 48 -14.58 -7.54 -1.48
C PHE A 48 -13.79 -8.81 -1.81
N ALA A 49 -14.41 -9.99 -1.76
CA ALA A 49 -13.76 -11.25 -2.15
C ALA A 49 -13.32 -11.30 -3.63
N GLU A 50 -14.01 -10.60 -4.54
CA GLU A 50 -13.57 -10.45 -5.93
C GLU A 50 -12.44 -9.42 -6.07
N SER A 51 -12.49 -8.33 -5.31
CA SER A 51 -11.42 -7.32 -5.30
C SER A 51 -10.09 -7.88 -4.82
N GLU A 52 -10.07 -8.80 -3.84
CA GLU A 52 -8.86 -9.47 -3.35
C GLU A 52 -8.19 -10.35 -4.41
N LYS A 53 -8.96 -10.86 -5.38
CA LYS A 53 -8.42 -11.64 -6.50
C LYS A 53 -7.74 -10.74 -7.54
N LEU A 54 -8.04 -9.45 -7.53
CA LEU A 54 -7.34 -8.47 -8.34
C LEU A 54 -6.02 -8.19 -7.65
N SER A 55 -4.96 -8.76 -8.23
CA SER A 55 -3.65 -9.03 -7.62
C SER A 55 -2.84 -7.80 -7.18
N SER A 56 -3.42 -6.61 -7.09
CA SER A 56 -2.70 -5.37 -6.79
C SER A 56 -3.59 -4.27 -6.20
N VAL A 57 -3.33 -3.92 -4.95
CA VAL A 57 -3.93 -2.74 -4.30
C VAL A 57 -3.63 -1.49 -5.12
N GLY A 58 -4.68 -0.76 -5.50
CA GLY A 58 -4.58 0.52 -6.21
C GLY A 58 -4.14 0.42 -7.66
N ASP A 59 -4.23 -0.77 -8.29
CA ASP A 59 -4.13 -0.84 -9.75
C ASP A 59 -5.42 -0.33 -10.41
N GLU A 60 -5.29 0.15 -11.65
CA GLU A 60 -6.41 0.72 -12.42
C GLU A 60 -7.58 -0.28 -12.56
N LYS A 61 -7.29 -1.59 -12.58
CA LYS A 61 -8.30 -2.64 -12.69
C LYS A 61 -9.13 -2.76 -11.41
N THR A 62 -8.50 -2.70 -10.25
CA THR A 62 -9.13 -2.73 -8.94
C THR A 62 -9.99 -1.50 -8.75
N ILE A 63 -9.48 -0.32 -9.11
CA ILE A 63 -10.24 0.94 -9.05
C ILE A 63 -11.49 0.83 -9.93
N LYS A 64 -11.34 0.50 -11.21
CA LYS A 64 -12.48 0.35 -12.14
C LYS A 64 -13.48 -0.71 -11.70
N PHE A 65 -12.99 -1.82 -11.15
CA PHE A 65 -13.86 -2.86 -10.59
C PHE A 65 -14.69 -2.31 -9.43
N MET A 66 -14.05 -1.61 -8.49
CA MET A 66 -14.73 -1.03 -7.34
C MET A 66 -15.75 0.03 -7.76
N GLU A 67 -15.42 0.87 -8.74
CA GLU A 67 -16.32 1.88 -9.31
C GLU A 67 -17.54 1.28 -10.03
N ALA A 68 -17.36 0.15 -10.71
CA ALA A 68 -18.44 -0.57 -11.37
C ALA A 68 -19.28 -1.44 -10.41
N SER A 69 -18.84 -1.59 -9.16
CA SER A 69 -19.47 -2.48 -8.19
C SER A 69 -20.73 -1.90 -7.57
N LYS A 70 -21.55 -2.77 -6.96
CA LYS A 70 -22.71 -2.35 -6.16
C LYS A 70 -22.34 -1.63 -4.86
N ALA A 71 -21.09 -1.76 -4.40
CA ALA A 71 -20.61 -1.09 -3.19
C ALA A 71 -20.25 0.39 -3.46
N TYR A 72 -20.04 0.77 -4.73
CA TYR A 72 -19.53 2.09 -5.08
C TYR A 72 -20.36 3.28 -4.54
N PRO A 73 -21.71 3.26 -4.55
CA PRO A 73 -22.46 4.37 -3.97
C PRO A 73 -22.14 4.64 -2.49
N ASP A 74 -21.95 3.58 -1.69
CA ASP A 74 -21.60 3.71 -0.28
C ASP A 74 -20.13 4.15 -0.12
N ILE A 75 -19.22 3.60 -0.93
CA ILE A 75 -17.81 4.01 -0.98
C ILE A 75 -17.70 5.50 -1.32
N LYS A 76 -18.42 5.95 -2.34
CA LYS A 76 -18.47 7.35 -2.76
C LYS A 76 -19.01 8.25 -1.65
N ASN A 77 -20.04 7.80 -0.93
CA ASN A 77 -20.56 8.53 0.21
C ASN A 77 -19.50 8.66 1.33
N ILE A 78 -18.77 7.58 1.63
CA ILE A 78 -17.65 7.61 2.60
C ILE A 78 -16.58 8.62 2.15
N LEU A 79 -16.13 8.54 0.89
CA LEU A 79 -15.12 9.44 0.33
C LEU A 79 -15.57 10.91 0.37
N SER A 80 -16.83 11.21 0.05
CA SER A 80 -17.37 12.58 0.10
C SER A 80 -17.39 13.21 1.49
N SER A 81 -17.28 12.39 2.54
CA SER A 81 -17.15 12.84 3.93
C SER A 81 -15.70 12.97 4.41
N SER A 82 -14.73 12.83 3.50
CA SER A 82 -13.29 12.84 3.78
C SER A 82 -12.56 13.87 2.91
N GLU A 83 -11.23 13.92 3.01
CA GLU A 83 -10.39 14.75 2.13
C GLU A 83 -10.06 14.09 0.77
N PHE A 84 -10.47 12.84 0.56
CA PHE A 84 -10.25 12.13 -0.70
C PHE A 84 -11.36 12.45 -1.69
N SER A 85 -11.00 12.94 -2.88
CA SER A 85 -11.95 13.26 -3.94
C SER A 85 -12.63 12.01 -4.53
N ASP A 86 -11.89 10.91 -4.59
CA ASP A 86 -12.25 9.69 -5.30
C ASP A 86 -11.36 8.51 -4.88
N LEU A 87 -11.58 7.34 -5.50
CA LEU A 87 -10.79 6.14 -5.25
C LEU A 87 -9.35 6.29 -5.73
N ASP A 88 -9.08 7.02 -6.82
CA ASP A 88 -7.71 7.26 -7.29
C ASP A 88 -6.88 8.01 -6.23
N ALA A 89 -7.43 9.08 -5.64
CA ALA A 89 -6.80 9.83 -4.56
C ALA A 89 -6.57 8.97 -3.31
N PHE A 90 -7.55 8.14 -2.95
CA PHE A 90 -7.44 7.21 -1.82
C PHE A 90 -6.34 6.15 -2.03
N PHE A 91 -6.34 5.50 -3.19
CA PHE A 91 -5.33 4.49 -3.54
C PHE A 91 -3.95 5.09 -3.82
N ASP A 92 -3.87 6.37 -4.24
CA ASP A 92 -2.60 7.09 -4.35
C ASP A 92 -1.89 7.16 -3.00
N VAL A 93 -2.61 7.56 -1.95
CA VAL A 93 -2.07 7.62 -0.59
C VAL A 93 -1.69 6.23 -0.08
N SER A 94 -2.52 5.21 -0.31
CA SER A 94 -2.19 3.81 0.01
C SER A 94 -0.88 3.37 -0.64
N SER A 95 -0.72 3.63 -1.95
CA SER A 95 0.48 3.27 -2.71
C SER A 95 1.73 4.00 -2.20
N ARG A 96 1.63 5.29 -1.93
CA ARG A 96 2.74 6.11 -1.42
C ARG A 96 3.14 5.68 -0.01
N LEU A 97 2.18 5.37 0.85
CA LEU A 97 2.41 4.86 2.21
C LEU A 97 3.14 3.51 2.16
N MET A 98 2.61 2.54 1.41
CA MET A 98 3.23 1.21 1.24
C MET A 98 4.63 1.29 0.64
N GLY A 99 4.81 2.11 -0.39
CA GLY A 99 6.10 2.32 -1.03
C GLY A 99 7.15 2.96 -0.11
N SER A 100 6.72 3.87 0.75
CA SER A 100 7.58 4.54 1.72
C SER A 100 7.96 3.62 2.88
N LEU A 101 7.00 2.83 3.38
CA LEU A 101 7.24 1.77 4.38
C LEU A 101 8.26 0.75 3.86
N TYR A 102 8.05 0.26 2.64
CA TYR A 102 8.98 -0.67 2.00
C TYR A 102 10.38 -0.07 1.82
N SER A 103 10.48 1.20 1.40
CA SER A 103 11.78 1.89 1.28
C SER A 103 12.50 1.95 2.62
N ALA A 104 11.79 2.29 3.69
CA ALA A 104 12.36 2.39 5.03
C ALA A 104 12.78 1.02 5.57
N GLN A 105 12.03 -0.05 5.25
CA GLN A 105 12.38 -1.42 5.62
C GLN A 105 13.67 -1.88 4.92
N ILE A 106 13.81 -1.63 3.61
CA ILE A 106 15.04 -1.96 2.87
C ILE A 106 16.25 -1.24 3.47
N LYS A 107 16.12 0.05 3.81
CA LYS A 107 17.21 0.83 4.42
C LYS A 107 17.67 0.29 5.77
N LYS A 108 16.82 -0.45 6.48
CA LYS A 108 17.14 -1.11 7.76
C LYS A 108 17.73 -2.51 7.59
N MET A 109 17.78 -3.06 6.38
CA MET A 109 18.37 -4.38 6.14
C MET A 109 19.89 -4.32 6.37
N PRO A 110 20.49 -5.36 6.99
CA PRO A 110 21.92 -5.45 7.16
C PRO A 110 22.67 -5.35 5.82
N ALA A 111 23.82 -4.68 5.82
CA ALA A 111 24.68 -4.62 4.63
C ALA A 111 25.05 -6.04 4.15
N GLY A 112 24.89 -6.29 2.85
CA GLY A 112 25.12 -7.60 2.24
C GLY A 112 23.94 -8.57 2.29
N MET A 113 22.81 -8.19 2.90
CA MET A 113 21.55 -8.94 2.84
C MET A 113 20.55 -8.19 1.98
N ASP A 114 20.64 -8.36 0.66
CA ASP A 114 19.63 -7.84 -0.26
C ASP A 114 18.49 -8.85 -0.47
N ILE A 115 17.30 -8.36 -0.84
CA ILE A 115 16.10 -9.19 -1.00
C ILE A 115 16.26 -10.23 -2.13
N ASN A 116 17.04 -9.95 -3.19
CA ASN A 116 17.29 -10.97 -4.23
C ASN A 116 18.08 -12.14 -3.66
N SER A 117 19.10 -11.85 -2.87
CA SER A 117 19.93 -12.86 -2.21
C SER A 117 19.09 -13.74 -1.28
N MET A 118 18.12 -13.17 -0.56
CA MET A 118 17.17 -13.94 0.25
C MET A 118 16.31 -14.88 -0.60
N PHE A 119 15.76 -14.41 -1.73
CA PHE A 119 14.98 -15.26 -2.62
C PHE A 119 15.81 -16.37 -3.26
N GLN A 120 17.05 -16.11 -3.66
CA GLN A 120 17.95 -17.14 -4.18
C GLN A 120 18.25 -18.22 -3.15
N LEU A 121 18.39 -17.85 -1.88
CA LEU A 121 18.57 -18.81 -0.79
C LEU A 121 17.32 -19.70 -0.62
N GLN A 122 16.12 -19.12 -0.69
CA GLN A 122 14.86 -19.87 -0.65
C GLN A 122 14.72 -20.83 -1.84
N GLU A 123 15.06 -20.39 -3.06
CA GLU A 123 15.07 -21.27 -4.24
C GLU A 123 16.00 -22.47 -4.06
N LYS A 124 17.22 -22.22 -3.58
CA LYS A 124 18.19 -23.29 -3.29
C LYS A 124 17.67 -24.25 -2.22
N SER A 125 17.03 -23.72 -1.17
CA SER A 125 16.43 -24.54 -0.11
C SER A 125 15.34 -25.44 -0.67
N ILE A 126 14.43 -24.91 -1.48
CA ILE A 126 13.36 -25.70 -2.14
C ILE A 126 13.98 -26.78 -3.03
N ALA A 127 14.97 -26.42 -3.86
CA ALA A 127 15.65 -27.38 -4.75
C ALA A 127 16.39 -28.50 -4.00
N ASN A 128 16.87 -28.23 -2.77
CA ASN A 128 17.46 -29.26 -1.91
C ASN A 128 16.38 -30.17 -1.30
N MET A 129 15.24 -29.60 -0.88
CA MET A 129 14.12 -30.38 -0.36
C MET A 129 13.53 -31.30 -1.42
N GLU A 130 13.47 -30.88 -2.69
CA GLU A 130 13.06 -31.73 -3.82
C GLU A 130 13.91 -32.99 -3.98
N LYS A 131 15.19 -32.92 -3.62
CA LYS A 131 16.12 -34.04 -3.68
C LYS A 131 16.09 -34.92 -2.43
N THR A 132 15.41 -34.46 -1.37
CA THR A 132 15.36 -35.15 -0.09
C THR A 132 14.17 -36.11 -0.08
N SER A 133 14.44 -37.40 0.12
CA SER A 133 13.37 -38.41 0.23
C SER A 133 12.48 -38.12 1.44
N GLY A 134 11.16 -38.12 1.23
CA GLY A 134 10.17 -37.99 2.31
C GLY A 134 9.45 -36.64 2.39
N VAL A 135 9.83 -35.63 1.59
CA VAL A 135 9.05 -34.38 1.49
C VAL A 135 7.89 -34.57 0.49
N PRO A 136 6.64 -34.30 0.88
CA PRO A 136 5.51 -34.38 -0.05
C PRO A 136 5.63 -33.38 -1.21
N ALA A 137 5.30 -33.82 -2.42
CA ALA A 137 5.32 -32.95 -3.61
C ALA A 137 4.36 -31.75 -3.49
N SER A 138 3.24 -31.91 -2.76
CA SER A 138 2.31 -30.82 -2.47
C SER A 138 2.97 -29.69 -1.67
N VAL A 139 3.73 -30.03 -0.64
CA VAL A 139 4.46 -29.06 0.20
C VAL A 139 5.47 -28.28 -0.64
N ILE A 140 6.24 -28.97 -1.50
CA ILE A 140 7.17 -28.30 -2.42
C ILE A 140 6.43 -27.35 -3.37
N SER A 141 5.29 -27.78 -3.90
CA SER A 141 4.47 -26.95 -4.80
C SER A 141 3.97 -25.69 -4.10
N GLU A 142 3.46 -25.80 -2.88
CA GLU A 142 3.01 -24.67 -2.06
C GLU A 142 4.17 -23.70 -1.76
N MET A 143 5.36 -24.21 -1.43
CA MET A 143 6.55 -23.38 -1.21
C MET A 143 6.94 -22.60 -2.47
N LYS A 144 6.91 -23.24 -3.65
CA LYS A 144 7.19 -22.59 -4.93
C LYS A 144 6.15 -21.52 -5.27
N GLU A 145 4.88 -21.81 -5.03
CA GLU A 145 3.80 -20.87 -5.25
C GLU A 145 3.93 -19.65 -4.34
N SER A 146 4.17 -19.88 -3.04
CA SER A 146 4.41 -18.83 -2.06
C SER A 146 5.61 -17.95 -2.43
N LEU A 147 6.73 -18.55 -2.86
CA LEU A 147 7.90 -17.82 -3.33
C LEU A 147 7.59 -16.98 -4.58
N SER A 148 6.82 -17.52 -5.53
CA SER A 148 6.40 -16.80 -6.72
C SER A 148 5.53 -15.59 -6.35
N LYS A 149 4.55 -15.78 -5.45
CA LYS A 149 3.70 -14.71 -4.91
C LYS A 149 4.52 -13.63 -4.21
N ALA A 150 5.47 -14.00 -3.36
CA ALA A 150 6.35 -13.06 -2.66
C ALA A 150 7.21 -12.23 -3.64
N LYS A 151 7.74 -12.85 -4.70
CA LYS A 151 8.47 -12.14 -5.76
C LYS A 151 7.60 -11.15 -6.52
N ALA A 152 6.37 -11.54 -6.85
CA ALA A 152 5.41 -10.65 -7.49
C ALA A 152 5.08 -9.46 -6.56
N GLN A 153 4.75 -9.72 -5.30
CA GLN A 153 4.47 -8.70 -4.29
C GLN A 153 5.64 -7.72 -4.13
N ARG A 154 6.88 -8.23 -4.07
CA ARG A 154 8.08 -7.38 -4.03
C ARG A 154 8.13 -6.42 -5.22
N LYS A 155 7.88 -6.91 -6.44
CA LYS A 155 7.87 -6.06 -7.65
C LYS A 155 6.84 -4.93 -7.52
N HIS A 156 5.66 -5.22 -6.98
CA HIS A 156 4.64 -4.21 -6.69
C HIS A 156 5.14 -3.19 -5.66
N MET A 157 5.78 -3.64 -4.57
CA MET A 157 6.34 -2.75 -3.56
C MET A 157 7.50 -1.89 -4.09
N GLU A 158 8.33 -2.41 -5.00
CA GLU A 158 9.36 -1.63 -5.69
C GLU A 158 8.75 -0.53 -6.58
N ILE A 159 7.65 -0.84 -7.28
CA ILE A 159 6.90 0.15 -8.07
C ILE A 159 6.32 1.22 -7.15
N ALA A 160 5.64 0.83 -6.07
CA ALA A 160 5.09 1.74 -5.09
C ALA A 160 6.17 2.64 -4.47
N SER A 161 7.33 2.06 -4.14
CA SER A 161 8.48 2.79 -3.58
C SER A 161 9.08 3.80 -4.55
N ARG A 162 9.08 3.50 -5.86
CA ARG A 162 9.46 4.47 -6.90
C ARG A 162 8.43 5.59 -7.07
N LYS A 163 7.14 5.31 -6.84
CA LYS A 163 6.06 6.31 -6.89
C LYS A 163 6.09 7.25 -5.67
N ALA A 164 6.49 6.75 -4.51
CA ALA A 164 6.64 7.57 -3.30
C ALA A 164 7.74 8.63 -3.49
N SER A 165 7.43 9.88 -3.10
CA SER A 165 8.40 10.97 -3.14
C SER A 165 9.47 10.80 -2.06
N GLU A 166 10.61 11.50 -2.19
CA GLU A 166 11.62 11.51 -1.12
C GLU A 166 11.08 12.16 0.16
N ALA A 167 10.15 13.11 0.05
CA ALA A 167 9.46 13.69 1.20
C ALA A 167 8.60 12.65 1.93
N ASP A 168 7.86 11.82 1.19
CA ASP A 168 7.06 10.73 1.75
C ASP A 168 7.94 9.70 2.46
N LYS A 169 9.02 9.26 1.80
CA LYS A 169 9.99 8.30 2.36
C LYS A 169 10.63 8.84 3.63
N LYS A 170 11.02 10.12 3.64
CA LYS A 170 11.60 10.77 4.81
C LYS A 170 10.58 10.87 5.94
N PHE A 171 9.36 11.30 5.66
CA PHE A 171 8.30 11.39 6.66
C PHE A 171 8.07 10.05 7.35
N ILE A 172 7.92 8.96 6.58
CA ILE A 172 7.71 7.61 7.13
C ILE A 172 8.94 7.12 7.90
N LEU A 173 10.15 7.39 7.42
CA LEU A 173 11.37 7.03 8.15
C LEU A 173 11.44 7.71 9.52
N ASP A 174 11.13 9.02 9.56
CA ASP A 174 11.17 9.84 10.78
C ASP A 174 10.04 9.49 11.76
N ASN A 175 8.91 8.98 11.26
CA ASN A 175 7.70 8.69 12.06
C ASN A 175 7.36 7.20 12.14
N MET A 176 8.31 6.31 11.82
CA MET A 176 8.07 4.87 11.66
C MET A 176 7.34 4.25 12.85
N ALA A 177 7.76 4.55 14.08
CA ALA A 177 7.15 3.99 15.29
C ALA A 177 5.65 4.32 15.36
N TRP A 178 5.29 5.57 15.07
CA TRP A 178 3.89 6.00 15.04
C TRP A 178 3.11 5.36 13.88
N VAL A 179 3.69 5.32 12.66
CA VAL A 179 3.02 4.69 11.51
C VAL A 179 2.72 3.21 11.79
N MET A 180 3.64 2.49 12.45
CA MET A 180 3.42 1.09 12.81
C MET A 180 2.28 0.89 13.81
N THR A 181 1.94 1.89 14.64
CA THR A 181 0.74 1.82 15.51
C THR A 181 -0.57 2.01 14.75
N MET A 182 -0.51 2.55 13.53
CA MET A 182 -1.69 2.79 12.69
C MET A 182 -2.03 1.61 11.78
N ILE A 183 -1.06 0.71 11.53
CA ILE A 183 -1.30 -0.52 10.77
C ILE A 183 -2.10 -1.45 11.70
N PRO A 184 -3.35 -1.83 11.34
CA PRO A 184 -4.12 -2.81 12.11
C PRO A 184 -3.26 -4.06 12.30
N ASP A 185 -3.29 -4.62 13.52
CA ASP A 185 -2.39 -5.72 13.91
C ASP A 185 -2.35 -6.80 12.81
N LEU A 186 -1.18 -6.98 12.20
CA LEU A 186 -0.99 -7.97 11.13
C LEU A 186 -0.97 -9.41 11.69
N GLY A 187 -1.19 -9.59 12.99
CA GLY A 187 -1.33 -10.86 13.66
C GLY A 187 -2.67 -10.95 14.38
N GLY A 188 -3.52 -11.88 13.93
CA GLY A 188 -4.57 -12.42 14.79
C GLY A 188 -3.92 -13.11 15.98
N HIS A 189 -3.86 -12.42 17.12
CA HIS A 189 -3.77 -13.04 18.43
C HIS A 189 -5.19 -13.11 19.02
N ASP A 190 -6.05 -13.87 18.35
CA ASP A 190 -7.26 -14.44 18.95
C ASP A 190 -7.02 -15.94 19.15
N GLU A 191 -6.07 -16.27 20.04
CA GLU A 191 -6.05 -17.55 20.74
C GLU A 191 -6.03 -17.23 22.25
N GLU A 192 -7.22 -16.95 22.79
CA GLU A 192 -7.57 -17.28 24.18
C GLU A 192 -8.49 -18.51 24.20
#